data_AF-A0A3B8SWM9-F1
#
_entry.id   AF-A0A3B8SWM9-F1
#
_cell.length_a   1.000
_cell.length_b   1.000
_cell.length_c   1.000
_cell.angle_alpha   90.00
_cell.angle_beta   90.00
_cell.angle_gamma   90.00
#
_symmetry.space_group_name_H-M   'P 1'
#
loop_
_entity.id
_entity.type
_entity.pdbx_description
1 polymer ?
#
loop_
_entity_poly.entity_id
_entity_poly.type
_entity_poly.pdbx_seq_one_letter_code
_entity_poly.pdbx_strand_id
1 'polypeptide(L)' 'MATEQLQRIPYDRQRVTAGIMHVGVGAFHRAHQAVYVDQLLDQHPEWGICGVNLRAEDRPLFDALN' A
#
# COMPACT_ATOMS: atom_id res chain seq x y z
N MET A 1 -10.85 28.73 -5.31
CA MET A 1 -9.90 27.73 -4.80
C MET A 1 -10.56 26.37 -4.99
N ALA A 2 -10.00 25.52 -5.85
CA ALA A 2 -10.56 24.19 -6.10
C ALA A 2 -10.35 23.34 -4.84
N THR A 3 -11.43 22.79 -4.30
CA THR A 3 -11.37 21.86 -3.18
C THR A 3 -10.77 20.56 -3.70
N GLU A 4 -9.60 20.19 -3.21
CA GLU A 4 -8.98 18.90 -3.54
C GLU A 4 -9.86 17.79 -2.95
N GLN A 5 -10.55 17.05 -3.82
CA GLN A 5 -11.37 15.92 -3.38
C GLN A 5 -10.47 14.70 -3.20
N LEU A 6 -10.34 14.24 -1.95
CA LEU A 6 -9.68 12.98 -1.64
C LEU A 6 -10.47 11.84 -2.27
N GLN A 7 -9.82 11.08 -3.14
CA GLN A 7 -10.43 9.94 -3.81
C GLN A 7 -10.65 8.81 -2.79
N ARG A 8 -11.88 8.29 -2.72
CA ARG A 8 -12.23 7.19 -1.81
C ARG A 8 -11.81 5.85 -2.42
N ILE A 9 -11.25 4.98 -1.59
CA ILE A 9 -10.95 3.58 -1.94
C ILE A 9 -12.26 2.84 -2.28
N PRO A 10 -12.40 2.24 -3.47
CA PRO A 10 -13.68 1.68 -3.93
C PRO A 10 -13.98 0.26 -3.44
N TYR A 11 -13.06 -0.37 -2.69
CA TYR A 11 -13.17 -1.78 -2.26
C TYR A 11 -13.25 -1.92 -0.73
N ASP A 12 -13.79 -3.05 -0.27
CA ASP A 12 -13.81 -3.41 1.15
C ASP A 12 -12.44 -3.93 1.61
N ARG A 13 -11.76 -3.13 2.42
CA ARG A 13 -10.42 -3.44 2.95
C ARG A 13 -10.39 -4.70 3.81
N GLN A 14 -11.52 -5.12 4.40
CA GLN A 14 -11.57 -6.35 5.22
C GLN A 14 -11.47 -7.62 4.38
N ARG A 15 -11.73 -7.54 3.07
CA ARG A 15 -11.62 -8.68 2.14
C ARG A 15 -10.20 -8.87 1.60
N VAL A 16 -9.33 -7.87 1.74
CA VAL A 16 -7.97 -7.91 1.19
C VAL A 16 -7.10 -8.87 1.99
N THR A 17 -6.42 -9.77 1.31
CA THR A 17 -5.45 -10.71 1.90
C THR A 17 -4.07 -10.53 1.26
N ALA A 18 -3.01 -10.83 1.99
CA ALA A 18 -1.65 -10.63 1.51
C ALA A 18 -1.24 -11.73 0.52
N GLY A 19 -0.99 -11.35 -0.73
CA GLY A 19 -0.43 -12.21 -1.79
C GLY A 19 0.94 -11.77 -2.28
N ILE A 20 1.37 -10.55 -1.94
CA ILE A 20 2.67 -10.00 -2.32
C ILE A 20 3.47 -9.66 -1.05
N MET A 21 4.70 -10.16 -0.95
CA MET A 21 5.69 -9.66 0.01
C MET A 21 6.59 -8.65 -0.70
N HIS A 22 6.61 -7.40 -0.23
CA HIS A 22 7.47 -6.35 -0.79
C HIS A 22 8.63 -6.02 0.13
N VAL A 23 9.86 -6.30 -0.31
CA VAL A 23 11.08 -5.98 0.43
C VAL A 23 11.58 -4.59 0.01
N GLY A 24 11.57 -3.63 0.94
CA GLY A 24 11.99 -2.25 0.70
C GLY A 24 10.84 -1.28 0.43
N VAL A 25 10.00 -1.03 1.43
CA VAL A 25 8.87 -0.09 1.42
C VAL A 25 9.36 1.36 1.40
N GLY A 26 9.82 1.83 0.25
CA GLY A 26 10.24 3.21 0.01
C GLY A 26 9.16 4.11 -0.59
N ALA A 27 9.53 5.35 -0.92
CA ALA A 27 8.64 6.30 -1.59
C ALA A 27 8.20 5.79 -2.98
N PHE A 28 9.13 5.24 -3.77
CA PHE A 28 8.82 4.71 -5.10
C PHE A 28 7.82 3.56 -5.04
N HIS A 29 8.00 2.62 -4.10
CA HIS A 29 7.06 1.52 -3.89
C HIS A 29 5.62 2.01 -3.72
N ARG A 30 5.43 2.96 -2.80
CA ARG A 30 4.11 3.48 -2.46
C ARG A 30 3.50 4.34 -3.57
N ALA A 31 4.33 5.06 -4.34
CA ALA A 31 3.87 5.93 -5.41
C ALA A 31 3.62 5.19 -6.74
N HIS A 32 4.13 3.95 -6.89
CA HIS A 32 4.08 3.22 -8.15
C HIS A 32 3.42 1.85 -7.99
N GLN A 33 4.13 0.85 -7.44
CA GLN A 33 3.64 -0.52 -7.37
C GLN A 33 2.36 -0.61 -6.52
N ALA A 34 2.33 0.05 -5.36
CA ALA A 34 1.16 0.02 -4.48
C ALA A 34 -0.06 0.69 -5.11
N VAL A 35 0.12 1.72 -5.95
CA VAL A 35 -0.98 2.38 -6.66
C VAL A 35 -1.65 1.44 -7.66
N TYR A 36 -0.86 0.67 -8.42
CA TYR A 36 -1.43 -0.29 -9.37
C TYR A 36 -2.11 -1.47 -8.66
N VAL A 37 -1.55 -1.94 -7.55
CA VAL A 37 -2.21 -2.97 -6.74
C VAL A 37 -3.51 -2.45 -6.16
N ASP A 38 -3.53 -1.24 -5.60
CA ASP A 38 -4.74 -0.60 -5.05
C ASP A 38 -5.89 -0.56 -6.06
N GLN A 39 -5.60 -0.23 -7.32
CA GLN A 39 -6.58 -0.23 -8.40
C GLN A 39 -7.14 -1.62 -8.74
N LEU A 40 -6.39 -2.70 -8.46
CA LEU A 40 -6.81 -4.09 -8.73
C LEU A 40 -7.60 -4.71 -7.57
N LEU A 41 -7.46 -4.20 -6.34
CA LEU A 41 -7.97 -4.88 -5.13
C LEU A 41 -9.50 -5.04 -5.08
N ASP A 42 -10.26 -4.27 -5.85
CA ASP A 42 -11.72 -4.46 -5.97
C ASP A 42 -12.08 -5.79 -6.65
N GLN A 43 -11.28 -6.20 -7.64
CA GLN A 43 -11.48 -7.45 -8.40
C GLN A 43 -10.61 -8.59 -7.88
N HIS A 44 -9.45 -8.25 -7.31
CA HIS A 44 -8.37 -9.15 -6.98
C HIS A 44 -7.89 -8.92 -5.53
N PRO A 45 -8.75 -9.15 -4.52
CA PRO A 45 -8.45 -8.84 -3.13
C PRO A 45 -7.30 -9.69 -2.55
N GLU A 46 -6.92 -10.78 -3.19
CA GLU A 46 -5.79 -11.64 -2.81
C GLU A 46 -4.41 -11.03 -3.08
N TRP A 47 -4.33 -9.91 -3.81
CA TRP A 47 -3.07 -9.27 -4.18
C TRP A 47 -2.58 -8.22 -3.17
N GLY A 48 -3.11 -8.22 -1.95
CA GLY A 48 -2.66 -7.32 -0.89
C GLY A 48 -1.15 -7.40 -0.66
N ILE A 49 -0.55 -6.27 -0.29
CA ILE A 49 0.89 -6.15 -0.06
C ILE A 49 1.21 -6.23 1.43
N CYS A 50 2.08 -7.15 1.80
CA CYS A 50 2.79 -7.16 3.07
C CYS A 50 4.17 -6.54 2.89
N GLY A 51 4.39 -5.37 3.49
CA GLY A 51 5.67 -4.66 3.43
C GLY A 51 6.69 -5.18 4.44
N VAL A 52 7.93 -5.37 4.01
CA VAL A 52 9.06 -5.78 4.85
C VAL A 52 10.25 -4.87 4.59
N ASN A 53 10.84 -4.33 5.66
CA ASN A 53 12.10 -3.59 5.59
C ASN A 53 13.16 -4.32 6.40
N LEU A 54 14.38 -4.40 5.87
CA LEU A 54 15.47 -5.19 6.45
C LEU A 54 16.45 -4.35 7.25
N ARG A 55 16.55 -3.05 6.97
CA ARG A 55 17.56 -2.16 7.56
C ARG A 55 16.97 -1.47 8.78
N ALA A 56 17.80 -1.31 9.82
CA ALA A 56 17.39 -0.59 11.03
C ALA A 56 16.99 0.87 10.74
N GLU A 57 17.61 1.47 9.72
CA GLU A 57 17.35 2.82 9.21
C GLU A 57 15.92 3.02 8.74
N ASP A 58 15.24 1.95 8.33
CA ASP A 58 13.88 1.99 7.81
C ASP A 58 12.81 1.98 8.94
N ARG A 59 13.22 1.75 10.19
CA ARG A 59 12.31 1.62 11.34
C ARG A 59 11.42 2.85 11.54
N PRO A 60 11.93 4.10 11.50
CA PRO A 60 11.06 5.27 11.67
C PRO A 60 9.94 5.36 10.62
N LEU A 61 10.23 4.96 9.39
CA LEU A 61 9.22 4.90 8.33
C LEU A 61 8.18 3.81 8.61
N PHE A 62 8.64 2.64 9.06
CA PHE A 62 7.74 1.53 9.38
C PHE A 62 6.83 1.86 10.57
N ASP A 63 7.35 2.53 11.59
CA ASP A 63 6.60 2.98 12.76
C ASP A 63 5.54 4.04 12.38
N ALA A 64 5.81 4.89 11.38
CA ALA A 64 4.86 5.89 10.90
C ALA A 64 3.72 5.31 10.03
N LEU A 65 3.83 4.06 9.57
CA LEU A 65 2.86 3.41 8.68
C LEU A 65 1.90 2.46 9.41
N ASN A 66 2.14 2.15 10.69
CA ASN A 66 1.30 1.28 11.53
C ASN A 66 0.54 2.09 12.58
#